data_AF-A0A6G3Y1S1-F1
#
_entry.id   AF-A0A6G3Y1S1-F1
#
_cell.length_a   1.000
_cell.length_b   1.000
_cell.length_c   1.000
_cell.angle_alpha   90.00
_cell.angle_beta   90.00
_cell.angle_gamma   90.00
#
_symmetry.space_group_name_H-M   'P 1'
#
loop_
_entity.id
_entity.type
_entity.pdbx_description
1 polymer ?
#
loop_
_entity_poly.entity_id
_entity_poly.type
_entity_poly.pdbx_seq_one_letter_code
_entity_poly.pdbx_strand_id
1 'polypeptide(L)' 'QINRGGEKIPATEVEGHLLAHPGIRSVALVAAPDPDFGERPVAFVVPAGGPAPDRRELAAFLADRGLAAYKAPAEVRTI' A
#
# COMPACT_ATOMS: atom_id res chain seq x y z
N GLN A 1 11.68 -2.94 -3.38
CA GLN A 1 11.91 -1.74 -2.55
C GLN A 1 11.46 -0.54 -3.35
N ILE A 2 10.84 0.44 -2.69
CA ILE A 2 10.35 1.69 -3.30
C ILE A 2 11.12 2.87 -2.68
N ASN A 3 11.63 3.78 -3.50
CA ASN A 3 12.46 4.91 -3.11
C ASN A 3 11.68 6.21 -3.26
N ARG A 4 11.23 6.81 -2.16
CA ARG A 4 10.33 7.97 -2.19
C ARG A 4 10.87 9.11 -1.35
N GLY A 5 11.29 10.21 -1.99
CA GLY A 5 11.70 11.43 -1.28
C GLY A 5 12.86 11.23 -0.28
N GLY A 6 13.78 10.31 -0.57
CA GLY A 6 14.89 9.95 0.32
C GLY A 6 14.61 8.75 1.25
N GLU A 7 13.35 8.37 1.41
CA GLU A 7 12.94 7.23 2.23
C GLU A 7 12.98 5.90 1.46
N LYS A 8 13.24 4.81 2.20
CA LYS A 8 13.15 3.43 1.68
C LYS A 8 11.89 2.76 2.22
N ILE A 9 11.01 2.35 1.32
CA ILE A 9 9.78 1.63 1.64
C ILE A 9 9.96 0.17 1.19
N PRO A 10 10.12 -0.79 2.12
CA PRO A 10 10.16 -2.21 1.77
C PRO A 10 8.76 -2.68 1.36
N ALA A 11 8.60 -3.07 0.10
CA ALA A 11 7.29 -3.50 -0.43
C ALA A 11 6.73 -4.68 0.37
N THR A 12 7.56 -5.68 0.66
CA THR A 12 7.19 -6.87 1.42
C THR A 12 6.70 -6.59 2.84
N GLU A 13 7.25 -5.57 3.50
CA GLU A 13 6.76 -5.12 4.81
C GLU A 13 5.32 -4.62 4.68
N VAL A 14 5.09 -3.66 3.78
CA VAL A 14 3.77 -3.05 3.58
C VAL A 14 2.76 -4.08 3.07
N GLU A 15 3.15 -4.95 2.14
CA GLU A 15 2.32 -6.08 1.66
C GLU A 15 1.92 -7.01 2.81
N GLY A 16 2.85 -7.36 3.70
CA GLY A 16 2.56 -8.19 4.88
C GLY A 16 1.53 -7.54 5.82
N HIS A 17 1.60 -6.22 6.00
CA HIS A 17 0.56 -5.49 6.73
C HIS A 17 -0.78 -5.49 5.97
N LEU A 18 -0.78 -5.19 4.67
CA LEU A 18 -2.00 -5.14 3.83
C LEU A 18 -2.72 -6.50 3.73
N LEU A 19 -1.98 -7.60 3.62
CA LEU A 19 -2.54 -8.96 3.59
C LEU A 19 -3.29 -9.35 4.86
N ALA A 20 -3.04 -8.67 5.98
CA ALA A 20 -3.78 -8.90 7.22
C ALA A 20 -5.13 -8.15 7.27
N HIS A 21 -5.45 -7.35 6.25
CA HIS A 21 -6.76 -6.70 6.14
C HIS A 21 -7.83 -7.73 5.70
N PRO A 22 -8.97 -7.86 6.41
CA PRO A 22 -9.97 -8.89 6.11
C PRO A 22 -10.62 -8.74 4.73
N GLY A 23 -10.61 -7.52 4.16
CA GLY A 23 -11.11 -7.23 2.82
C GLY A 23 -10.15 -7.60 1.68
N ILE A 24 -8.92 -8.03 1.97
CA ILE A 24 -7.87 -8.33 0.98
C ILE A 24 -7.64 -9.84 0.89
N ARG A 25 -7.76 -10.41 -0.30
CA ARG A 25 -7.35 -11.79 -0.61
C ARG A 25 -5.87 -11.89 -0.94
N SER A 26 -5.40 -10.96 -1.76
CA SER A 26 -4.02 -10.87 -2.24
C SER A 26 -3.68 -9.42 -2.55
N VAL A 27 -2.41 -9.06 -2.46
CA VAL A 27 -1.93 -7.71 -2.74
C VAL A 27 -0.49 -7.74 -3.25
N ALA A 28 -0.18 -6.81 -4.14
CA ALA A 28 1.18 -6.48 -4.53
C ALA A 28 1.39 -4.97 -4.40
N LEU A 29 2.53 -4.56 -3.83
CA LEU A 29 2.93 -3.16 -3.74
C LEU A 29 4.09 -2.91 -4.70
N VAL A 30 3.87 -2.04 -5.68
CA VAL A 30 4.85 -1.74 -6.72
C VAL A 30 5.24 -0.26 -6.70
N ALA A 31 6.45 0.02 -7.17
CA ALA A 31 6.89 1.39 -7.46
C ALA A 31 6.27 1.85 -8.78
N ALA A 32 5.71 3.06 -8.79
CA ALA A 32 5.41 3.81 -10.01
C ALA A 32 6.22 5.12 -10.02
N PRO A 33 6.58 5.67 -11.20
CA PRO A 33 7.23 6.97 -11.28
C PRO A 33 6.39 8.07 -10.60
N ASP A 34 7.07 8.97 -9.91
CA ASP A 34 6.50 10.14 -9.25
C ASP A 34 7.38 11.37 -9.57
N PRO A 35 6.82 12.46 -10.12
CA PRO A 35 7.61 13.62 -10.56
C PRO A 35 8.23 14.41 -9.40
N ASP A 36 7.64 14.33 -8.21
CA ASP A 36 8.05 15.12 -7.04
C ASP A 36 8.99 14.31 -6.13
N PHE A 37 8.74 13.01 -6.02
CA PHE A 37 9.41 12.13 -5.04
C PHE A 37 10.19 10.97 -5.64
N GLY A 38 10.28 10.87 -6.97
CA GLY A 38 10.97 9.81 -7.71
C GLY A 38 10.09 8.58 -7.91
N GLU A 39 9.71 7.90 -6.82
CA GLU A 39 8.79 6.77 -6.86
C GLU A 39 7.63 6.94 -5.87
N ARG A 40 6.46 6.38 -6.22
CA ARG A 40 5.29 6.28 -5.34
C ARG A 40 4.81 4.84 -5.21
N PRO A 41 4.38 4.43 -4.00
CA PRO A 41 3.84 3.09 -3.79
C PRO A 41 2.41 2.98 -4.33
N VAL A 42 2.18 2.02 -5.22
CA VAL A 42 0.87 1.67 -5.76
C VAL A 42 0.50 0.26 -5.32
N ALA A 43 -0.62 0.12 -4.61
CA ALA A 43 -1.14 -1.17 -4.19
C ALA A 43 -2.11 -1.72 -5.24
N PHE A 44 -1.87 -2.94 -5.70
CA PHE A 44 -2.80 -3.71 -6.51
C PHE A 44 -3.45 -4.78 -5.64
N VAL A 45 -4.76 -4.69 -5.47
CA VAL A 45 -5.52 -5.46 -4.47
C VAL A 45 -6.51 -6.40 -5.18
N VAL A 46 -6.48 -7.67 -4.77
CA VAL A 46 -7.54 -8.64 -5.06
C VAL A 46 -8.48 -8.70 -3.84
N PRO A 47 -9.76 -8.35 -3.97
CA PRO A 47 -10.70 -8.35 -2.83
C PRO A 47 -11.02 -9.76 -2.31
N ALA A 48 -11.34 -9.87 -1.02
CA ALA A 48 -11.69 -11.14 -0.37
C ALA A 48 -13.09 -11.68 -0.72
N GLY A 49 -13.96 -10.84 -1.29
CA GLY A 49 -15.34 -11.21 -1.64
C GLY A 49 -16.33 -10.05 -1.54
N GLY A 50 -15.93 -8.94 -0.91
CA GLY A 50 -16.63 -7.66 -0.93
C GLY A 50 -15.93 -6.60 -1.79
N PRO A 51 -16.38 -5.34 -1.73
CA PRO A 51 -15.67 -4.21 -2.35
C PRO A 51 -14.22 -4.16 -1.87
N ALA A 52 -13.31 -3.75 -2.77
CA ALA A 52 -11.93 -3.49 -2.39
C ALA A 52 -11.88 -2.35 -1.36
N PRO A 53 -11.05 -2.45 -0.30
CA PRO A 53 -10.82 -1.34 0.60
C PRO A 53 -10.18 -0.18 -0.16
N ASP A 54 -10.66 1.03 0.09
CA ASP A 54 -10.13 2.20 -0.59
C ASP A 54 -8.79 2.66 0.02
N ARG A 55 -8.15 3.65 -0.61
CA ARG A 55 -6.88 4.20 -0.12
C ARG A 55 -6.96 4.72 1.32
N ARG A 56 -8.07 5.36 1.70
CA ARG A 56 -8.23 5.98 3.02
C ARG A 56 -8.40 4.90 4.09
N GLU A 57 -9.20 3.88 3.81
CA GLU A 57 -9.40 2.71 4.67
C GLU A 57 -8.07 1.99 4.91
N LEU A 58 -7.31 1.71 3.84
CA LEU A 58 -6.00 1.07 3.97
C LEU A 58 -4.99 1.93 4.72
N ALA A 59 -4.96 3.25 4.48
CA ALA A 59 -4.06 4.13 5.22
C ALA A 59 -4.38 4.15 6.73
N ALA A 60 -5.65 4.18 7.10
CA ALA A 60 -6.08 4.11 8.50
C ALA A 60 -5.71 2.75 9.13
N PHE A 61 -6.01 1.65 8.45
CA PHE A 61 -5.67 0.32 8.91
C PHE A 61 -4.15 0.13 9.12
N LEU A 62 -3.33 0.65 8.21
CA LEU A 62 -1.87 0.60 8.35
C LEU A 62 -1.37 1.45 9.52
N ALA A 63 -1.97 2.62 9.74
CA ALA A 63 -1.65 3.48 10.88
C ALA A 63 -1.99 2.81 12.22
N ASP A 64 -3.15 2.14 12.31
CA ASP A 64 -3.56 1.38 13.51
C ASP A 64 -2.60 0.22 13.82
N ARG A 65 -1.91 -0.29 12.79
CA ARG A 65 -0.84 -1.30 12.93
C ARG A 65 0.54 -0.71 13.23
N GLY A 66 0.63 0.60 13.46
CA GLY A 66 1.87 1.31 13.77
C GLY A 66 2.79 1.54 12.57
N LEU A 67 2.31 1.36 11.34
CA LEU A 67 3.11 1.64 10.14
C LEU A 67 3.22 3.16 9.93
N ALA A 68 4.43 3.64 9.67
CA ALA A 68 4.66 5.06 9.38
C ALA A 68 3.88 5.51 8.12
N ALA A 69 3.22 6.66 8.19
CA ALA A 69 2.29 7.13 7.17
C ALA A 69 2.92 7.24 5.76
N TYR A 70 4.21 7.54 5.66
CA TYR A 70 4.90 7.66 4.38
C TYR A 70 5.08 6.32 3.64
N LYS A 71 4.95 5.19 4.35
CA LYS A 71 5.00 3.84 3.77
C LYS A 71 3.65 3.38 3.19
N ALA A 72 2.56 4.05 3.53
CA ALA A 72 1.24 3.68 3.04
C ALA A 72 1.12 3.89 1.52
N PRO A 73 0.26 3.10 0.82
CA PRO A 73 0.04 3.27 -0.61
C PRO A 73 -0.42 4.70 -0.96
N ALA A 74 0.21 5.29 -1.97
CA ALA A 74 -0.19 6.57 -2.54
C ALA A 74 -1.41 6.40 -3.47
N GLU A 75 -1.56 5.20 -4.05
CA GLU A 75 -2.66 4.82 -4.92
C GLU A 75 -3.04 3.36 -4.68
N VAL A 76 -4.33 3.04 -4.85
CA VAL A 76 -4.87 1.69 -4.74
C VAL A 76 -5.64 1.37 -6.02
N ARG A 77 -5.37 0.21 -6.59
CA ARG A 77 -6.02 -0.33 -7.78
C ARG A 77 -6.55 -1.72 -7.49
N THR A 78 -7.74 -2.00 -7.99
CA THR A 78 -8.34 -3.34 -7.89
C THR A 78 -8.04 -4.13 -9.17
N ILE A 79 -7.74 -5.42 -9.04
CA ILE A 79 -7.52 -6.36 -10.15
C ILE A 79 -8.36 -7.63 -9.99
#